data_AF-A0A0L8GZ00-F1
#
_entry.id   AF-A0A0L8GZ00-F1
#
_cell.length_a   1.000
_cell.length_b   1.000
_cell.length_c   1.000
_cell.angle_alpha   90.00
_cell.angle_beta   90.00
_cell.angle_gamma   90.00
#
_symmetry.space_group_name_H-M   'P 1'
#
loop_
_entity.id
_entity.type
_entity.pdbx_description
1 polymer ?
#
loop_
_entity_poly.entity_id
_entity_poly.type
_entity_poly.pdbx_seq_one_letter_code
_entity_poly.pdbx_strand_id
1 'polypeptide(L)'
;MASAAANGVLQRFHPFLKKFPLSNAINTVFTRKLHSKELKKFYKTATISQNNGQFEINLDKRKLRTPLGNVFIVPNESLALAVATEWNGQKNAIKQNKMNLTMLCNTAIDNPLQRSKTDLIRSILHYLETDTLCYRMSEPEDLLELQKQKWDPIIDWFKNRYNVPIETTTTFALPCISDATIGGIHTQLNSYTMWGLTGRCYF
;
A
#
# COMPACT_ATOMS: atom_id res chain seq x y z
N MET A 1 63.58 -24.29 -6.97
CA MET A 1 63.22 -23.74 -8.31
C MET A 1 61.80 -24.20 -8.60
N ALA A 2 60.77 -23.38 -8.81
CA ALA A 2 60.62 -21.94 -9.03
C ALA A 2 59.25 -21.47 -8.48
N SER A 3 59.18 -20.23 -7.99
CA SER A 3 57.92 -19.50 -7.76
C SER A 3 58.19 -18.01 -7.97
N ALA A 4 57.55 -17.42 -8.97
CA ALA A 4 57.63 -16.02 -9.37
C ALA A 4 56.36 -15.74 -10.20
N ALA A 5 55.76 -14.57 -10.25
CA ALA A 5 55.83 -13.34 -9.48
C ALA A 5 54.70 -12.49 -10.09
N ALA A 6 53.74 -12.02 -9.30
CA ALA A 6 52.72 -11.09 -9.76
C ALA A 6 52.57 -10.01 -8.69
N ASN A 7 53.43 -8.99 -8.74
CA ASN A 7 53.31 -7.78 -7.95
C ASN A 7 53.89 -6.60 -8.74
N GLY A 8 52.98 -5.81 -9.30
CA GLY A 8 53.20 -4.59 -10.06
C GLY A 8 51.92 -4.40 -10.87
N VAL A 9 51.05 -3.43 -10.61
CA VAL A 9 51.30 -2.00 -10.69
C VAL A 9 50.16 -1.29 -9.93
N LEU A 10 50.44 -0.76 -8.75
CA LEU A 10 49.58 0.25 -8.09
C LEU A 10 50.44 1.25 -7.31
N GLN A 11 51.35 1.92 -8.01
CA GLN A 11 51.99 3.11 -7.50
C GLN A 11 51.94 4.21 -8.56
N ARG A 12 51.00 5.14 -8.41
CA ARG A 12 51.10 6.56 -8.82
C ARG A 12 49.80 7.28 -8.44
N PHE A 13 49.73 7.78 -7.21
CA PHE A 13 48.78 8.85 -6.86
C PHE A 13 49.51 9.95 -6.08
N HIS A 14 49.13 11.17 -6.42
CA HIS A 14 49.74 12.47 -6.12
C HIS A 14 49.93 12.78 -4.62
N PRO A 15 50.96 13.57 -4.24
CA PRO A 15 51.31 13.86 -2.84
C PRO A 15 50.56 15.08 -2.28
N PHE A 16 49.22 15.04 -2.21
CA PHE A 16 48.42 16.15 -1.63
C PHE A 16 47.53 15.74 -0.45
N LEU A 17 47.49 14.46 -0.06
CA LEU A 17 46.64 13.96 1.04
C LEU A 17 47.45 13.45 2.24
N LYS A 18 48.48 14.18 2.67
CA LYS A 18 49.27 13.88 3.89
C LYS A 18 49.21 14.99 4.94
N LYS A 19 48.04 15.61 5.16
CA LYS A 19 47.93 16.71 6.13
C LYS A 19 46.66 16.74 6.99
N PHE A 20 46.06 15.59 7.28
CA PHE A 20 45.03 15.51 8.33
C PHE A 20 45.27 14.29 9.23
N PRO A 21 45.34 14.45 10.56
CA PRO A 21 45.50 13.33 11.48
C PRO A 21 44.17 12.56 11.56
N LEU A 22 44.15 11.37 10.94
CA LEU A 22 43.06 10.41 11.09
C LEU A 22 43.26 9.62 12.39
N SER A 23 42.85 10.18 13.52
CA SER A 23 42.62 9.40 14.74
C SER A 23 41.38 9.91 15.48
N ASN A 24 40.42 9.00 15.68
CA ASN A 24 39.26 9.07 16.58
C ASN A 24 37.98 9.78 16.10
N ALA A 25 37.50 9.51 14.89
CA ALA A 25 36.15 9.96 14.49
C ALA A 25 35.38 9.03 13.54
N ILE A 26 35.54 7.69 13.64
CA ILE A 26 34.82 6.75 12.74
C ILE A 26 33.88 5.76 13.46
N ASN A 27 33.86 5.71 14.79
CA ASN A 27 32.97 4.78 15.53
C ASN A 27 31.78 5.46 16.21
N THR A 28 30.99 6.20 15.43
CA THR A 28 29.63 6.55 15.85
C THR A 28 28.68 6.39 14.68
N VAL A 29 28.56 5.15 14.18
CA VAL A 29 27.34 4.75 13.47
C VAL A 29 26.22 4.85 14.49
N PHE A 30 25.53 5.98 14.47
CA PHE A 30 24.28 6.19 15.20
C PHE A 30 23.25 5.22 14.59
N THR A 31 23.27 3.96 15.00
CA THR A 31 22.09 3.10 14.87
C THR A 31 21.04 3.73 15.77
N ARG A 32 20.23 4.64 15.22
CA ARG A 32 18.96 5.01 15.84
C ARG A 32 18.17 3.71 15.91
N LYS A 33 18.22 3.03 17.06
CA LYS A 33 17.19 2.07 17.43
C LYS A 33 15.89 2.86 17.37
N LEU A 34 15.11 2.64 16.30
CA LEU A 34 13.71 3.03 16.26
C LEU A 34 12.99 2.12 17.25
N HIS A 35 13.21 2.33 18.54
CA HIS A 35 12.42 1.70 19.57
C HIS A 35 11.12 2.48 19.62
N SER A 36 10.19 2.17 18.71
CA SER A 36 8.79 2.53 18.95
C SER A 36 8.43 1.86 20.27
N LYS A 37 8.19 2.65 21.31
CA LYS A 37 7.74 2.14 22.61
C LYS A 37 6.45 1.37 22.36
N GLU A 38 6.44 0.06 22.57
CA GLU A 38 5.24 -0.75 22.38
C GLU A 38 4.12 -0.20 23.27
N LEU A 39 2.98 0.10 22.66
CA LEU A 39 1.85 0.69 23.37
C LEU A 39 1.16 -0.42 24.15
N LYS A 40 1.28 -0.42 25.47
CA LYS A 40 0.62 -1.40 26.34
C LYS A 40 -0.89 -1.31 26.19
N LYS A 41 -1.58 -2.45 26.21
CA LYS A 41 -3.05 -2.48 26.19
C LYS A 41 -3.56 -1.76 27.45
N PHE A 42 -4.48 -0.81 27.25
CA PHE A 42 -5.00 0.07 28.30
C PHE A 42 -6.51 -0.04 28.51
N TYR A 43 -7.17 -0.96 27.81
CA TYR A 43 -8.61 -1.20 27.85
C TYR A 43 -8.89 -2.69 28.07
N LYS A 44 -10.10 -3.03 28.55
CA LYS A 44 -10.52 -4.43 28.74
C LYS A 44 -11.28 -4.94 27.51
N THR A 45 -12.23 -4.16 27.03
CA THR A 45 -13.20 -4.55 26.01
C THR A 45 -13.40 -3.45 24.98
N ALA A 46 -13.60 -3.84 23.72
CA ALA A 46 -14.04 -2.97 22.65
C ALA A 46 -15.47 -3.34 22.24
N THR A 47 -16.38 -2.35 22.25
CA THR A 47 -17.79 -2.51 21.94
C THR A 47 -18.24 -1.51 20.87
N ILE A 48 -19.28 -1.85 20.13
CA ILE A 48 -19.90 -0.95 19.16
C ILE A 48 -21.12 -0.27 19.78
N SER A 49 -21.40 0.96 19.38
CA SER A 49 -22.65 1.66 19.69
C SER A 49 -23.18 2.35 18.44
N GLN A 50 -24.49 2.32 18.24
CA GLN A 50 -25.13 3.00 17.12
C GLN A 50 -25.63 4.39 17.53
N ASN A 51 -25.40 5.38 16.67
CA ASN A 51 -25.86 6.75 16.85
C ASN A 51 -26.26 7.33 15.49
N ASN A 52 -27.51 7.73 15.33
CA ASN A 52 -28.04 8.35 14.10
C ASN A 52 -27.70 7.60 12.79
N GLY A 53 -27.77 6.27 12.82
CA GLY A 53 -27.45 5.43 11.65
C GLY A 53 -25.94 5.24 11.37
N GLN A 54 -25.07 5.80 12.22
CA GLN A 54 -23.63 5.59 12.19
C GLN A 54 -23.19 4.71 13.36
N PHE A 55 -22.02 4.09 13.24
CA PHE A 55 -21.49 3.17 14.25
C PHE A 55 -20.20 3.72 14.84
N GLU A 56 -20.17 3.83 16.16
CA GLU A 56 -19.02 4.26 16.93
C GLU A 56 -18.38 3.06 17.63
N ILE A 57 -17.06 3.07 17.77
CA ILE A 57 -16.33 2.06 18.57
C ILE A 57 -15.91 2.68 19.91
N ASN A 58 -16.18 1.96 20.99
CA ASN A 58 -15.83 2.34 22.34
C ASN A 58 -14.83 1.35 22.94
N LEU A 59 -13.76 1.87 23.51
CA LEU A 59 -12.84 1.12 24.37
C LEU A 59 -13.28 1.30 25.82
N ASP A 60 -13.85 0.26 26.41
CA ASP A 60 -14.58 0.26 27.67
C ASP A 60 -15.71 1.31 27.69
N LYS A 61 -15.43 2.52 28.20
CA LYS A 61 -16.40 3.64 28.26
C LYS A 61 -15.93 4.87 27.47
N ARG A 62 -14.83 4.77 26.72
CA ARG A 62 -14.21 5.88 25.99
C ARG A 62 -14.35 5.66 24.49
N LYS A 63 -14.80 6.68 23.77
CA LYS A 63 -14.86 6.66 22.31
C LYS A 63 -13.45 6.48 21.73
N LEU A 64 -13.32 5.56 20.78
CA LEU A 64 -12.09 5.42 20.00
C LEU A 64 -11.88 6.68 19.16
N ARG A 65 -10.63 7.13 19.09
CA ARG A 65 -10.23 8.28 18.29
C ARG A 65 -9.17 7.89 17.28
N THR A 66 -9.20 8.57 16.15
CA THR A 66 -8.18 8.47 15.10
C THR A 66 -6.90 9.20 15.53
N PRO A 67 -5.77 8.99 14.82
CA PRO A 67 -4.53 9.71 15.09
C PRO A 67 -4.65 11.24 15.06
N LEU A 68 -5.52 11.81 14.22
CA LEU A 68 -5.81 13.26 14.21
C LEU A 68 -6.82 13.69 15.28
N GLY A 69 -7.29 12.77 16.13
CA GLY A 69 -8.19 13.06 17.24
C GLY A 69 -9.68 13.07 16.89
N ASN A 70 -10.04 12.76 15.64
CA ASN A 70 -11.43 12.62 15.22
C ASN A 70 -12.08 11.42 15.91
N VAL A 71 -13.40 11.47 16.10
CA VAL A 71 -14.14 10.33 16.64
C VAL A 71 -14.16 9.23 15.58
N PHE A 72 -13.85 7.99 15.97
CA PHE A 72 -13.83 6.86 15.06
C PHE A 72 -15.27 6.40 14.78
N ILE A 73 -15.82 6.87 13.65
CA ILE A 73 -17.19 6.60 13.22
C ILE A 73 -17.14 5.92 11.85
N VAL A 74 -17.90 4.84 11.69
CA VAL A 74 -17.99 4.06 10.44
C VAL A 74 -19.45 3.94 9.97
N PRO A 75 -19.69 3.80 8.65
CA PRO A 75 -21.04 3.83 8.09
C PRO A 75 -21.83 2.52 8.24
N ASN A 76 -21.18 1.40 8.57
CA ASN A 76 -21.78 0.07 8.54
C ASN A 76 -21.42 -0.76 9.79
N GLU A 77 -22.40 -1.52 10.27
CA GLU A 77 -22.28 -2.34 11.47
C GLU A 77 -21.21 -3.41 11.33
N SER A 78 -21.18 -4.12 10.20
CA SER A 78 -20.23 -5.21 9.95
C SER A 78 -18.77 -4.72 10.02
N LEU A 79 -18.49 -3.51 9.53
CA LEU A 79 -17.15 -2.91 9.63
C LEU A 79 -16.84 -2.51 11.07
N ALA A 80 -17.81 -1.91 11.78
CA ALA A 80 -17.64 -1.55 13.18
C ALA A 80 -17.32 -2.78 14.04
N LEU A 81 -18.04 -3.89 13.82
CA LEU A 81 -17.83 -5.15 14.50
C LEU A 81 -16.46 -5.77 14.17
N ALA A 82 -16.06 -5.73 12.90
CA ALA A 82 -14.75 -6.22 12.48
C ALA A 82 -13.61 -5.40 13.12
N VAL A 83 -13.73 -4.07 13.14
CA VAL A 83 -12.78 -3.19 13.84
C VAL A 83 -12.77 -3.50 15.34
N ALA A 84 -13.93 -3.57 16.00
CA ALA A 84 -14.01 -3.91 17.43
C ALA A 84 -13.36 -5.28 17.72
N THR A 85 -13.47 -6.23 16.80
CA THR A 85 -12.80 -7.54 16.88
C THR A 85 -11.28 -7.42 16.79
N GLU A 86 -10.73 -6.57 15.91
CA GLU A 86 -9.29 -6.30 15.86
C GLU A 86 -8.77 -5.75 17.20
N TRP A 87 -9.51 -4.84 17.82
CA TRP A 87 -9.18 -4.28 19.13
C TRP A 87 -9.30 -5.34 20.24
N ASN A 88 -10.37 -6.12 20.27
CA ASN A 88 -10.51 -7.22 21.24
C ASN A 88 -9.43 -8.30 21.09
N GLY A 89 -8.91 -8.51 19.88
CA GLY A 89 -7.83 -9.45 19.59
C GLY A 89 -6.45 -9.04 20.14
N GLN A 90 -6.28 -7.80 20.63
CA GLN A 90 -5.02 -7.35 21.21
C GLN A 90 -4.80 -7.96 22.61
N LYS A 91 -3.57 -8.46 22.85
CA LYS A 91 -3.17 -9.09 24.13
C LYS A 91 -2.50 -8.08 25.06
N ASN A 92 -1.21 -8.20 25.31
CA ASN A 92 -0.48 -7.36 26.28
C ASN A 92 -0.11 -5.98 25.72
N ALA A 93 0.13 -5.92 24.41
CA ALA A 93 0.50 -4.71 23.68
C ALA A 93 -0.36 -4.59 22.41
N ILE A 94 -0.62 -3.36 22.01
CA ILE A 94 -1.37 -3.00 20.81
C ILE A 94 -0.43 -3.11 19.62
N LYS A 95 -0.70 -4.07 18.73
CA LYS A 95 0.09 -4.35 17.53
C LYS A 95 -0.61 -3.78 16.31
N GLN A 96 -0.17 -2.60 15.86
CA GLN A 96 -0.77 -1.89 14.72
C GLN A 96 -0.76 -2.70 13.42
N ASN A 97 0.27 -3.51 13.19
CA ASN A 97 0.36 -4.41 12.03
C ASN A 97 -0.68 -5.56 12.03
N LYS A 98 -1.44 -5.72 13.12
CA LYS A 98 -2.56 -6.66 13.22
C LYS A 98 -3.93 -5.97 13.19
N MET A 99 -3.98 -4.67 12.91
CA MET A 99 -5.20 -3.86 12.92
C MET A 99 -5.35 -3.12 11.59
N ASN A 100 -5.44 -3.89 10.50
CA ASN A 100 -5.46 -3.34 9.15
C ASN A 100 -6.76 -2.59 8.87
N LEU A 101 -7.91 -3.09 9.33
CA LEU A 101 -9.19 -2.40 9.16
C LEU A 101 -9.20 -1.09 9.94
N THR A 102 -8.67 -1.09 11.16
CA THR A 102 -8.52 0.12 11.96
C THR A 102 -7.64 1.15 11.25
N MET A 103 -6.53 0.72 10.64
CA MET A 103 -5.63 1.60 9.89
C MET A 103 -6.31 2.21 8.66
N LEU A 104 -7.03 1.39 7.89
CA LEU A 104 -7.78 1.87 6.71
C LEU A 104 -8.88 2.85 7.09
N CYS A 105 -9.63 2.57 8.15
CA CYS A 105 -10.67 3.47 8.65
C CYS A 105 -10.06 4.80 9.15
N ASN A 106 -8.91 4.75 9.83
CA ASN A 106 -8.20 5.98 10.21
C ASN A 106 -7.86 6.80 8.96
N THR A 107 -7.34 6.18 7.90
CA THR A 107 -7.04 6.88 6.64
C THR A 107 -8.30 7.44 5.97
N ALA A 108 -9.41 6.71 5.98
CA ALA A 108 -10.69 7.16 5.40
C ALA A 108 -11.30 8.34 6.17
N ILE A 109 -11.19 8.34 7.51
CA ILE A 109 -11.75 9.40 8.37
C ILE A 109 -10.84 10.63 8.36
N ASP A 110 -9.54 10.45 8.58
CA ASP A 110 -8.61 11.56 8.75
C ASP A 110 -8.18 12.18 7.41
N ASN A 111 -8.21 11.39 6.33
CA ASN A 111 -7.75 11.77 4.99
C ASN A 111 -6.51 12.70 5.04
N PRO A 112 -5.37 12.24 5.59
CA PRO A 112 -4.23 13.12 5.91
C PRO A 112 -3.63 13.80 4.68
N LEU A 113 -3.79 13.19 3.50
CA LEU A 113 -3.35 13.72 2.22
C LEU A 113 -4.41 14.60 1.53
N GLN A 114 -5.56 14.82 2.18
CA GLN A 114 -6.68 15.61 1.70
C GLN A 114 -7.10 15.27 0.27
N ARG A 115 -7.01 13.97 -0.10
CA ARG A 115 -7.32 13.53 -1.47
C ARG A 115 -8.80 13.70 -1.72
N SER A 116 -9.14 14.34 -2.83
CA SER A 116 -10.51 14.41 -3.29
C SER A 116 -10.95 13.09 -3.91
N LYS A 117 -12.26 12.94 -4.14
CA LYS A 117 -12.82 11.76 -4.81
C LYS A 117 -12.22 11.57 -6.20
N THR A 118 -12.04 12.66 -6.94
CA THR A 118 -11.46 12.65 -8.28
C THR A 118 -9.98 12.24 -8.26
N ASP A 119 -9.22 12.62 -7.22
CA ASP A 119 -7.82 12.19 -7.07
C ASP A 119 -7.69 10.69 -6.80
N LEU A 120 -8.60 10.11 -6.02
CA LEU A 120 -8.65 8.66 -5.80
C LEU A 120 -8.99 7.93 -7.09
N ILE A 121 -10.02 8.39 -7.82
CA ILE A 121 -10.41 7.80 -9.11
C ILE A 121 -9.26 7.86 -10.11
N ARG A 122 -8.60 9.02 -10.23
CA ARG A 122 -7.42 9.19 -11.10
C ARG A 122 -6.31 8.22 -10.73
N SER A 123 -6.05 8.03 -9.43
CA SER A 123 -5.03 7.10 -8.95
C SER A 123 -5.36 5.66 -9.33
N ILE A 124 -6.62 5.25 -9.21
CA ILE A 124 -7.07 3.90 -9.62
C ILE A 124 -6.93 3.73 -11.13
N LEU A 125 -7.36 4.72 -11.93
CA LEU A 125 -7.28 4.65 -13.40
C LEU A 125 -5.82 4.59 -13.89
N HIS A 126 -4.89 5.26 -13.22
CA HIS A 126 -3.48 5.20 -13.58
C HIS A 126 -2.88 3.79 -13.45
N TYR A 127 -3.38 2.98 -12.51
CA TYR A 127 -2.97 1.57 -12.43
C TYR A 127 -3.44 0.74 -13.62
N LEU A 128 -4.57 1.09 -14.24
CA LEU A 128 -5.07 0.36 -15.41
C LEU A 128 -4.12 0.49 -16.61
N GLU A 129 -3.53 1.68 -16.80
CA GLU A 129 -2.54 1.95 -17.86
C GLU A 129 -1.26 1.11 -17.71
N THR A 130 -0.95 0.72 -16.47
CA THR A 130 0.27 -0.01 -16.09
C THR A 130 -0.03 -1.40 -15.51
N ASP A 131 -1.23 -1.92 -15.76
CA ASP A 131 -1.68 -3.17 -15.15
C ASP A 131 -0.89 -4.35 -15.72
N THR A 132 -0.32 -5.17 -14.82
CA THR A 132 0.48 -6.34 -15.18
C THR A 132 -0.25 -7.34 -16.09
N LEU A 133 -1.57 -7.47 -15.99
CA LEU A 133 -2.35 -8.39 -16.83
C LEU A 133 -2.37 -7.94 -18.30
N CYS A 134 -2.21 -6.64 -18.53
CA CYS A 134 -2.15 -6.06 -19.88
C CYS A 134 -0.78 -6.25 -20.54
N TYR A 135 0.27 -6.61 -19.80
CA TYR A 135 1.62 -6.84 -20.35
C TYR A 135 1.98 -8.32 -20.27
N ARG A 136 2.11 -8.96 -21.44
CA ARG A 136 2.44 -10.37 -21.57
C ARG A 136 3.89 -10.55 -21.99
N MET A 137 4.48 -11.66 -21.58
CA MET A 137 5.81 -12.04 -22.03
C MET A 137 5.66 -12.94 -23.26
N SER A 138 6.31 -12.59 -24.37
CA SER A 138 6.28 -13.42 -25.58
C SER A 138 7.16 -14.67 -25.45
N GLU A 139 8.18 -14.64 -24.59
CA GLU A 139 9.11 -15.75 -24.39
C GLU A 139 9.43 -15.96 -22.90
N PRO A 140 9.58 -17.22 -22.44
CA PRO A 140 9.39 -18.48 -23.19
C PRO A 140 7.90 -18.80 -23.48
N GLU A 141 7.62 -19.62 -24.50
CA GLU A 141 6.26 -19.94 -24.96
C GLU A 141 5.38 -20.56 -23.86
N ASP A 142 5.94 -21.48 -23.07
CA ASP A 142 5.26 -22.10 -21.93
C ASP A 142 4.71 -21.06 -20.93
N LEU A 143 5.44 -19.95 -20.74
CA LEU A 143 5.01 -18.87 -19.86
C LEU A 143 3.85 -18.08 -20.49
N LEU A 144 3.90 -17.81 -21.80
CA LEU A 144 2.82 -17.12 -22.50
C LEU A 144 1.52 -17.95 -22.45
N GLU A 145 1.61 -19.27 -22.64
CA GLU A 145 0.45 -20.15 -22.51
C GLU A 145 -0.14 -20.14 -21.09
N LEU A 146 0.72 -20.22 -20.07
CA LEU A 146 0.29 -20.15 -18.67
C LEU A 146 -0.35 -18.80 -18.33
N GLN A 147 0.23 -17.70 -18.82
CA GLN A 147 -0.32 -16.36 -18.68
C GLN A 147 -1.70 -16.30 -19.33
N LYS A 148 -1.88 -16.76 -20.56
CA LYS A 148 -3.20 -16.80 -21.23
C LYS A 148 -4.21 -17.60 -20.42
N GLN A 149 -3.86 -18.83 -20.04
CA GLN A 149 -4.74 -19.73 -19.30
C GLN A 149 -5.22 -19.13 -17.97
N LYS A 150 -4.35 -18.40 -17.25
CA LYS A 150 -4.67 -17.87 -15.92
C LYS A 150 -5.22 -16.45 -15.95
N TRP A 151 -4.78 -15.60 -16.86
CA TRP A 151 -5.08 -14.16 -16.85
C TRP A 151 -6.17 -13.77 -17.84
N ASP A 152 -6.35 -14.47 -18.96
CA ASP A 152 -7.40 -14.15 -19.94
C ASP A 152 -8.80 -14.22 -19.32
N PRO A 153 -9.13 -15.20 -18.45
CA PRO A 153 -10.44 -15.22 -17.77
C PRO A 153 -10.71 -13.96 -16.93
N ILE A 154 -9.66 -13.35 -16.36
CA ILE A 154 -9.78 -12.13 -15.55
C ILE A 154 -10.03 -10.93 -16.47
N ILE A 155 -9.31 -10.84 -17.59
CA ILE A 155 -9.48 -9.79 -18.59
C ILE A 155 -10.86 -9.88 -19.24
N ASP A 156 -11.30 -11.08 -19.60
CA ASP A 156 -12.60 -11.31 -20.22
C ASP A 156 -13.73 -11.00 -19.25
N TRP A 157 -13.60 -11.40 -17.97
CA TRP A 157 -14.51 -10.95 -16.92
C TRP A 157 -14.58 -9.42 -16.84
N PHE A 158 -13.43 -8.74 -16.87
CA PHE A 158 -13.38 -7.29 -16.78
C PHE A 158 -14.05 -6.61 -18.00
N LYS A 159 -13.72 -7.07 -19.21
CA LYS A 159 -14.34 -6.61 -20.47
C LYS A 159 -15.85 -6.74 -20.41
N ASN A 160 -16.36 -7.89 -19.97
CA ASN A 160 -17.80 -8.16 -19.88
C ASN A 160 -18.46 -7.34 -18.76
N ARG A 161 -17.82 -7.22 -17.60
CA ARG A 161 -18.37 -6.53 -16.42
C ARG A 161 -18.52 -5.04 -16.62
N TYR A 162 -17.59 -4.43 -17.35
CA TYR A 162 -17.53 -2.99 -17.58
C TYR A 162 -17.87 -2.59 -19.02
N ASN A 163 -18.09 -3.55 -19.91
CA ASN A 163 -18.36 -3.36 -21.33
C ASN A 163 -17.31 -2.46 -22.01
N VAL A 164 -16.03 -2.77 -21.78
CA VAL A 164 -14.90 -1.99 -22.30
C VAL A 164 -13.93 -2.86 -23.10
N PRO A 165 -13.42 -2.38 -24.24
CA PRO A 165 -12.32 -3.03 -24.93
C PRO A 165 -11.02 -2.79 -24.16
N ILE A 166 -10.35 -3.89 -23.79
CA ILE A 166 -8.98 -3.90 -23.25
C ILE A 166 -8.15 -4.86 -24.10
N GLU A 167 -6.99 -4.39 -24.55
CA GLU A 167 -6.05 -5.20 -25.30
C GLU A 167 -4.80 -5.49 -24.47
N THR A 168 -4.24 -6.67 -24.66
CA THR A 168 -2.95 -7.05 -24.07
C THR A 168 -1.83 -6.76 -25.04
N THR A 169 -0.70 -6.27 -24.54
CA THR A 169 0.51 -6.04 -25.33
C THR A 169 1.61 -7.02 -24.91
N THR A 170 2.45 -7.43 -25.85
CA THR A 170 3.71 -8.15 -25.56
C THR A 170 4.93 -7.23 -25.64
N THR A 171 4.71 -5.97 -26.02
CA THR A 171 5.75 -4.97 -26.21
C THR A 171 5.85 -4.08 -24.97
N PHE A 172 7.02 -3.47 -24.74
CA PHE A 172 7.19 -2.44 -23.71
C PHE A 172 6.39 -1.13 -23.96
N ALA A 173 5.67 -1.04 -25.07
CA ALA A 173 4.79 0.08 -25.37
C ALA A 173 3.54 0.03 -24.48
N LEU A 174 3.07 1.20 -24.05
CA LEU A 174 1.83 1.31 -23.30
C LEU A 174 0.66 0.74 -24.13
N PRO A 175 -0.19 -0.15 -23.57
CA PRO A 175 -1.43 -0.55 -24.19
C PRO A 175 -2.27 0.69 -24.50
N CYS A 176 -2.77 0.79 -25.74
CA CYS A 176 -3.68 1.86 -26.09
C CYS A 176 -5.06 1.60 -25.46
N ILE A 177 -5.29 2.15 -24.28
CA ILE A 177 -6.62 2.18 -23.68
C ILE A 177 -7.37 3.37 -24.26
N SER A 178 -8.48 3.13 -24.94
CA SER A 178 -9.31 4.20 -25.50
C SER A 178 -9.84 5.15 -24.43
N ASP A 179 -9.96 6.44 -24.75
CA ASP A 179 -10.58 7.44 -23.88
C ASP A 179 -12.03 7.06 -23.50
N ALA A 180 -12.73 6.36 -24.41
CA ALA A 180 -14.06 5.84 -24.15
C ALA A 180 -14.06 4.79 -23.01
N THR A 181 -13.09 3.87 -23.01
CA THR A 181 -12.88 2.90 -21.92
C THR A 181 -12.62 3.61 -20.60
N ILE A 182 -11.70 4.58 -20.58
CA ILE A 182 -11.34 5.34 -19.37
C ILE A 182 -12.57 6.11 -18.85
N GLY A 183 -13.32 6.77 -19.72
CA GLY A 183 -14.54 7.50 -19.37
C GLY A 183 -15.65 6.61 -18.81
N GLY A 184 -15.82 5.40 -19.37
CA GLY A 184 -16.76 4.41 -18.86
C GLY A 184 -16.42 3.95 -17.44
N ILE A 185 -15.15 3.59 -17.21
CA ILE A 185 -14.66 3.16 -15.89
C ILE A 185 -14.73 4.31 -14.89
N HIS A 186 -14.34 5.52 -15.30
CA HIS A 186 -14.43 6.72 -14.47
C HIS A 186 -15.88 6.96 -13.99
N THR A 187 -16.86 6.84 -14.88
CA THR A 187 -18.28 7.00 -14.55
C THR A 187 -18.74 5.96 -13.51
N GLN A 188 -18.32 4.71 -13.66
CA GLN A 188 -18.60 3.65 -12.68
C GLN A 188 -17.90 3.90 -11.34
N LEU A 189 -16.63 4.29 -11.34
CA LEU A 189 -15.89 4.62 -10.12
C LEU A 189 -16.53 5.80 -9.38
N ASN A 190 -17.10 6.76 -10.12
CA ASN A 190 -17.77 7.90 -9.54
C ASN A 190 -19.12 7.54 -8.87
N SER A 191 -19.71 6.37 -9.10
CA SER A 191 -20.91 5.96 -8.36
C SER A 191 -20.61 5.48 -6.93
N TYR A 192 -19.35 5.15 -6.62
CA TYR A 192 -18.96 4.69 -5.29
C TYR A 192 -18.85 5.84 -4.28
N THR A 193 -19.03 5.50 -3.01
CA THR A 193 -18.80 6.41 -1.88
C THR A 193 -17.30 6.62 -1.66
N MET A 194 -16.94 7.69 -0.92
CA MET A 194 -15.54 7.94 -0.56
C MET A 194 -14.92 6.73 0.16
N TRP A 195 -15.65 6.14 1.12
CA TRP A 195 -15.24 4.92 1.84
C TRP A 195 -14.95 3.75 0.89
N GLY A 196 -15.80 3.53 -0.11
CA GLY A 196 -15.59 2.48 -1.10
C GLY A 196 -14.36 2.71 -1.97
N LEU A 197 -14.10 3.96 -2.36
CA LEU A 197 -12.91 4.32 -3.14
C LEU A 197 -11.63 4.23 -2.32
N THR A 198 -11.64 4.73 -1.08
CA THR A 198 -10.49 4.58 -0.17
C THR A 198 -10.17 3.11 0.05
N GLY A 199 -11.18 2.26 0.31
CA GLY A 199 -10.98 0.82 0.42
C GLY A 199 -10.25 0.22 -0.78
N ARG A 200 -10.68 0.55 -2.01
CA ARG A 200 -10.07 0.06 -3.25
C ARG A 200 -8.67 0.62 -3.56
N CYS A 201 -8.31 1.79 -3.05
CA CYS A 201 -6.98 2.35 -3.26
C CYS A 201 -5.91 1.68 -2.40
N TYR A 202 -6.31 1.08 -1.27
CA TYR A 202 -5.39 0.53 -0.27
C TYR A 202 -5.55 -0.99 -0.07
N PHE A 203 -6.53 -1.61 -0.74
CA PHE A 203 -6.85 -3.04 -0.67
C PHE A 203 -7.30 -3.54 -2.05
#